data_AF-A0A4Q8K9Y3-F1
#
_entry.id   AF-A0A4Q8K9Y3-F1
#
_cell.length_a   1.000
_cell.length_b   1.000
_cell.length_c   1.000
_cell.angle_alpha   90.00
_cell.angle_beta   90.00
_cell.angle_gamma   90.00
#
_symmetry.space_group_name_H-M   'P 1'
#
loop_
_entity.id
_entity.type
_entity.pdbx_description
1 polymer ?
#
loop_
_entity_poly.entity_id
_entity_poly.type
_entity_poly.pdbx_seq_one_letter_code
_entity_poly.pdbx_strand_id
1 'polypeptide(L)'
;MKLSRKGMQPRWFVLFNDLLLYLTPVQHGLYRINHELPLAGMKVAIPIQQDYQNEFSIISVTRSFTLAARSQEERQEWIVALTKAIQENFSKRSTFTNQRLLQERQDRNSEDDDGEFVLGKKAPVWIPDARVTMCQLCTSEFTVTFRRHHCRACGKVICSICSSNRIPLAYLGTSKVNRVCDECYSKLGPGTTSTPENAETDSDNQQIAVKPHFKN
;
A
#
# COMPACT_ATOMS: atom_id res chain seq x y z
N MET A 1 -14.57 -13.13 2.58
CA MET A 1 -15.72 -12.24 2.24
C MET A 1 -15.28 -10.77 2.28
N LYS A 2 -15.92 -9.85 1.54
CA LYS A 2 -15.62 -8.39 1.60
C LYS A 2 -16.89 -7.60 1.96
N LEU A 3 -16.80 -6.69 2.92
CA LEU A 3 -17.89 -5.79 3.31
C LEU A 3 -18.21 -4.81 2.16
N SER A 4 -19.47 -4.80 1.72
CA SER A 4 -20.02 -3.91 0.69
C SER A 4 -21.25 -3.20 1.24
N ARG A 5 -21.72 -2.14 0.55
CA ARG A 5 -22.99 -1.45 0.87
C ARG A 5 -24.23 -2.36 0.73
N LYS A 6 -24.07 -3.55 0.12
CA LYS A 6 -25.11 -4.56 -0.12
C LYS A 6 -24.96 -5.81 0.79
N GLY A 7 -24.28 -5.69 1.93
CA GLY A 7 -24.00 -6.82 2.81
C GLY A 7 -22.69 -7.56 2.49
N MET A 8 -22.48 -8.67 3.17
CA MET A 8 -21.26 -9.48 3.10
C MET A 8 -21.18 -10.26 1.78
N GLN A 9 -20.21 -9.95 0.92
CA GLN A 9 -20.08 -10.57 -0.40
C GLN A 9 -19.01 -11.68 -0.41
N PRO A 10 -19.32 -12.90 -0.91
CA PRO A 10 -18.33 -13.95 -1.05
C PRO A 10 -17.23 -13.53 -2.03
N ARG A 11 -15.99 -13.95 -1.75
CA ARG A 11 -14.83 -13.72 -2.59
C ARG A 11 -14.12 -15.05 -2.75
N TRP A 12 -13.71 -15.37 -3.97
CA TRP A 12 -13.11 -16.64 -4.31
C TRP A 12 -11.61 -16.47 -4.43
N PHE A 13 -10.88 -17.19 -3.60
CA PHE A 13 -9.41 -17.17 -3.61
C PHE A 13 -8.89 -18.59 -3.79
N VAL A 14 -7.83 -18.73 -4.57
CA VAL A 14 -7.09 -19.99 -4.72
C VAL A 14 -5.64 -19.71 -4.39
N LEU A 15 -5.11 -20.38 -3.37
CA LEU A 15 -3.73 -20.25 -2.94
C LEU A 15 -2.90 -21.36 -3.59
N PHE A 16 -1.91 -20.95 -4.38
CA PHE A 16 -0.84 -21.79 -4.90
C PHE A 16 0.42 -21.61 -4.05
N ASN A 17 1.48 -22.34 -4.39
CA ASN A 17 2.76 -22.30 -3.70
C ASN A 17 3.55 -21.00 -3.91
N ASP A 18 3.29 -20.25 -4.98
CA ASP A 18 3.98 -19.01 -5.33
C ASP A 18 3.03 -17.84 -5.62
N LEU A 19 1.73 -18.11 -5.73
CA LEU A 19 0.70 -17.16 -6.18
C LEU A 19 -0.62 -17.30 -5.40
N LEU A 20 -1.26 -16.18 -5.10
CA LEU A 20 -2.66 -16.13 -4.66
C LEU A 20 -3.53 -15.56 -5.78
N LEU A 21 -4.49 -16.35 -6.26
CA LEU A 21 -5.46 -15.89 -7.25
C LEU A 21 -6.71 -15.34 -6.56
N TYR A 22 -7.18 -14.20 -7.06
CA TYR A 22 -8.50 -13.66 -6.70
C TYR A 22 -9.45 -13.75 -7.91
N LEU A 23 -10.51 -14.54 -7.75
CA LEU A 23 -11.44 -14.93 -8.81
C LEU A 23 -12.86 -14.38 -8.60
N THR A 24 -13.62 -14.30 -9.69
CA THR A 24 -15.07 -14.11 -9.67
C THR A 24 -15.73 -15.27 -10.42
N PRO A 25 -16.70 -15.97 -9.82
CA PRO A 25 -17.44 -17.02 -10.50
C PRO A 25 -18.29 -16.42 -11.63
N VAL A 26 -18.36 -17.14 -12.73
CA VAL A 26 -19.16 -16.86 -13.93
C VAL A 26 -20.15 -18.03 -14.10
N GLN A 27 -21.03 -17.95 -15.09
CA GLN A 27 -21.97 -19.03 -15.40
C GLN A 27 -21.24 -20.32 -15.82
N HIS A 28 -21.88 -21.47 -15.58
CA HIS A 28 -21.40 -22.81 -15.96
C HIS A 28 -20.07 -23.25 -15.33
N GLY A 29 -19.79 -22.84 -14.09
CA GLY A 29 -18.58 -23.28 -13.37
C GLY A 29 -17.28 -22.64 -13.86
N LEU A 30 -17.37 -21.65 -14.74
CA LEU A 30 -16.22 -20.87 -15.20
C LEU A 30 -15.85 -19.81 -14.16
N TYR A 31 -14.57 -19.48 -14.07
CA TYR A 31 -14.05 -18.45 -13.18
C TYR A 31 -13.27 -17.41 -13.98
N ARG A 32 -13.50 -16.13 -13.69
CA ARG A 32 -12.68 -15.03 -14.19
C ARG A 32 -11.60 -14.70 -13.17
N ILE A 33 -10.35 -14.68 -13.62
CA ILE A 33 -9.23 -14.17 -12.83
C ILE A 33 -9.34 -12.64 -12.75
N ASN A 34 -9.56 -12.10 -11.55
CA ASN A 34 -9.56 -10.64 -11.35
C ASN A 34 -8.15 -10.13 -11.05
N HIS A 35 -7.39 -10.87 -10.23
CA HIS A 35 -6.03 -10.50 -9.84
C HIS A 35 -5.17 -11.74 -9.58
N GLU A 36 -3.90 -11.63 -9.97
CA GLU A 36 -2.81 -12.56 -9.68
C GLU A 36 -1.87 -11.86 -8.69
N LEU A 37 -1.72 -12.41 -7.49
CA LEU A 37 -0.98 -11.78 -6.39
C LEU A 37 0.21 -12.67 -6.00
N PRO A 38 1.43 -12.35 -6.47
CA PRO A 38 2.62 -13.11 -6.08
C PRO A 38 2.77 -13.13 -4.56
N LEU A 39 3.14 -14.29 -4.01
CA LEU A 39 3.42 -14.41 -2.57
C LEU A 39 4.71 -13.66 -2.18
N ALA A 40 5.55 -13.32 -3.15
CA ALA A 40 6.75 -12.51 -2.95
C ALA A 40 6.40 -11.13 -2.35
N GLY A 41 6.90 -10.85 -1.14
CA GLY A 41 6.60 -9.60 -0.43
C GLY A 41 5.17 -9.51 0.10
N MET A 42 4.42 -10.61 0.11
CA MET A 42 3.10 -10.67 0.72
C MET A 42 3.22 -10.83 2.25
N LYS A 43 2.28 -10.23 2.98
CA LYS A 43 2.12 -10.35 4.43
C LYS A 43 0.65 -10.59 4.77
N VAL A 44 0.41 -11.24 5.90
CA VAL A 44 -0.93 -11.43 6.48
C VAL A 44 -0.95 -10.77 7.86
N ALA A 45 -2.01 -10.02 8.16
CA ALA A 45 -2.15 -9.32 9.43
C ALA A 45 -3.56 -9.51 10.01
N ILE A 46 -3.66 -9.60 11.33
CA ILE A 46 -4.94 -9.65 12.05
C ILE A 46 -5.26 -8.21 12.53
N PRO A 47 -6.49 -7.70 12.36
CA PRO A 47 -6.89 -6.42 12.94
C PRO A 47 -6.78 -6.45 14.47
N ILE A 48 -6.24 -5.38 15.06
CA ILE A 48 -5.97 -5.29 16.51
C ILE A 48 -7.27 -5.15 17.34
N GLN A 49 -8.38 -4.79 16.71
CA GLN A 49 -9.66 -4.51 17.37
C GLN A 49 -10.49 -5.79 17.60
N GLN A 50 -10.89 -6.02 18.86
CA GLN A 50 -11.59 -7.21 19.36
C GLN A 50 -12.92 -7.52 18.63
N ASP A 51 -13.57 -6.52 18.04
CA ASP A 51 -14.88 -6.63 17.38
C ASP A 51 -14.83 -7.31 15.99
N TYR A 52 -13.64 -7.61 15.47
CA TYR A 52 -13.45 -8.16 14.13
C TYR A 52 -12.81 -9.56 14.14
N GLN A 53 -13.30 -10.45 15.01
CA GLN A 53 -12.70 -11.78 15.26
C GLN A 53 -12.62 -12.71 14.04
N ASN A 54 -13.39 -12.47 12.98
CA ASN A 54 -13.33 -13.30 11.77
C ASN A 54 -12.51 -12.66 10.65
N GLU A 55 -11.86 -11.54 10.91
CA GLU A 55 -11.17 -10.77 9.87
C GLU A 55 -9.66 -10.92 9.87
N PHE A 56 -9.10 -10.80 8.67
CA PHE A 56 -7.66 -10.76 8.41
C PHE A 56 -7.39 -9.92 7.17
N SER A 57 -6.20 -9.35 7.08
CA SER A 57 -5.76 -8.55 5.95
C SER A 57 -4.66 -9.26 5.18
N ILE A 58 -4.83 -9.34 3.87
CA ILE A 58 -3.79 -9.75 2.94
C ILE A 58 -3.16 -8.48 2.39
N ILE A 59 -1.85 -8.35 2.54
CA ILE A 59 -1.06 -7.20 2.13
C ILE A 59 -0.08 -7.71 1.09
N SER A 60 -0.25 -7.33 -0.18
CA SER A 60 0.70 -7.67 -1.23
C SER A 60 1.26 -6.41 -1.87
N VAL A 61 2.30 -6.57 -2.69
CA VAL A 61 2.93 -5.45 -3.40
C VAL A 61 1.93 -4.71 -4.30
N THR A 62 1.06 -5.45 -4.98
CA THR A 62 0.16 -4.89 -6.00
C THR A 62 -1.24 -4.60 -5.47
N ARG A 63 -1.74 -5.39 -4.52
CA ARG A 63 -3.09 -5.24 -3.93
C ARG A 63 -3.15 -5.66 -2.46
N SER A 64 -3.77 -4.84 -1.64
CA SER A 64 -4.05 -5.16 -0.23
C SER A 64 -5.54 -5.05 0.06
N PHE A 65 -6.07 -5.97 0.86
CA PHE A 65 -7.50 -5.99 1.22
C PHE A 65 -7.74 -6.74 2.53
N THR A 66 -8.78 -6.33 3.25
CA THR A 66 -9.31 -7.03 4.43
C THR A 66 -10.42 -8.00 4.01
N LEU A 67 -10.32 -9.24 4.50
CA LEU A 67 -11.30 -10.30 4.32
C LEU A 67 -11.91 -10.68 5.67
N ALA A 68 -13.18 -11.05 5.65
CA ALA A 68 -13.84 -11.76 6.74
C ALA A 68 -14.05 -13.24 6.35
N ALA A 69 -13.68 -14.17 7.22
CA ALA A 69 -14.04 -15.59 7.13
C ALA A 69 -15.43 -15.82 7.73
N ARG A 70 -16.01 -16.99 7.46
CA ARG A 70 -17.32 -17.42 7.97
C ARG A 70 -17.27 -17.78 9.44
N SER A 71 -16.12 -18.23 9.91
CA SER A 71 -15.85 -18.52 11.32
C SER A 71 -14.42 -18.17 11.70
N GLN A 72 -14.14 -18.17 13.01
CA GLN A 72 -12.79 -17.92 13.53
C GLN A 72 -11.82 -19.03 13.14
N GLU A 73 -12.31 -20.26 13.04
CA GLU A 73 -11.56 -21.44 12.61
C GLU A 73 -11.16 -21.30 11.14
N GLU A 74 -12.11 -20.97 10.25
CA GLU A 74 -11.80 -20.73 8.82
C GLU A 74 -10.79 -19.58 8.67
N ARG A 75 -10.92 -18.50 9.45
CA ARG A 75 -9.91 -17.43 9.47
C ARG A 75 -8.53 -17.99 9.83
N GLN A 76 -8.45 -18.78 10.88
CA GLN A 76 -7.18 -19.32 11.37
C GLN A 76 -6.54 -20.26 10.34
N GLU A 77 -7.32 -21.13 9.71
CA GLU A 77 -6.87 -22.00 8.62
C GLU A 77 -6.27 -21.19 7.46
N TRP A 78 -6.94 -20.13 7.03
CA TRP A 78 -6.44 -19.25 5.97
C TRP A 78 -5.14 -18.54 6.37
N ILE A 79 -5.04 -18.04 7.60
CA ILE A 79 -3.83 -17.37 8.10
C ILE A 79 -2.66 -18.36 8.10
N VAL A 80 -2.86 -19.56 8.65
CA VAL A 80 -1.83 -20.60 8.70
C VAL A 80 -1.39 -20.99 7.29
N ALA A 81 -2.34 -21.26 6.39
CA ALA A 81 -2.05 -21.66 5.01
C ALA A 81 -1.27 -20.58 4.25
N LEU A 82 -1.70 -19.32 4.32
CA LEU A 82 -1.02 -18.20 3.66
C LEU A 82 0.37 -17.98 4.24
N THR A 83 0.51 -17.97 5.57
CA THR A 83 1.80 -17.74 6.24
C THR A 83 2.81 -18.82 5.85
N LYS A 84 2.38 -20.08 5.88
CA LYS A 84 3.19 -21.22 5.47
C LYS A 84 3.60 -21.12 3.99
N ALA A 85 2.65 -20.85 3.09
CA ALA A 85 2.93 -20.71 1.67
C ALA A 85 3.92 -19.57 1.37
N ILE A 86 3.76 -18.41 2.02
CA ILE A 86 4.67 -17.27 1.88
C ILE A 86 6.09 -17.63 2.34
N GLN A 87 6.22 -18.29 3.51
CA GLN A 87 7.52 -18.70 4.04
C GLN A 87 8.20 -19.74 3.14
N GLU A 88 7.47 -20.76 2.70
CA GLU A 88 8.01 -21.77 1.78
C GLU A 88 8.42 -21.16 0.44
N ASN A 89 7.62 -20.25 -0.11
CA ASN A 89 7.94 -19.54 -1.33
C ASN A 89 9.23 -18.71 -1.18
N PHE A 90 9.40 -18.04 -0.04
CA PHE A 90 10.63 -17.31 0.26
C PHE A 90 11.85 -18.25 0.30
N SER A 91 11.76 -19.35 1.05
CA SER A 91 12.84 -20.35 1.16
C SER A 91 13.16 -21.04 -0.15
N LYS A 92 12.16 -21.35 -0.98
CA LYS A 92 12.37 -21.96 -2.31
C LYS A 92 12.96 -20.94 -3.30
N ARG A 93 12.61 -19.67 -3.21
CA ARG A 93 13.21 -18.63 -4.08
C ARG A 93 14.64 -18.29 -3.66
N SER A 94 15.00 -18.44 -2.38
CA SER A 94 16.37 -18.23 -1.93
C SER A 94 17.32 -19.36 -2.39
N THR A 95 16.86 -20.61 -2.50
CA THR A 95 17.69 -21.72 -2.99
C THR A 95 17.98 -21.66 -4.49
N PHE A 96 17.15 -20.97 -5.29
CA PHE A 96 17.39 -20.76 -6.73
C PHE A 96 18.21 -19.51 -7.06
N THR A 97 18.49 -18.64 -6.07
CA THR A 97 19.31 -17.44 -6.26
C THR A 97 20.77 -17.75 -5.88
N ASN A 98 21.69 -17.59 -6.83
CA ASN A 98 23.11 -17.90 -6.68
C ASN A 98 23.68 -17.32 -5.36
N GLN A 99 24.07 -18.22 -4.46
CA GLN A 99 24.42 -17.99 -3.04
C GLN A 99 25.45 -16.87 -2.83
N ARG A 100 26.31 -16.60 -3.82
CA ARG A 100 27.36 -15.59 -3.78
C ARG A 100 26.88 -14.14 -3.86
N LEU A 101 25.72 -13.86 -4.48
CA LEU A 101 25.16 -12.50 -4.61
C LEU A 101 24.34 -12.04 -3.39
N LEU A 102 23.97 -12.98 -2.50
CA LEU A 102 23.26 -12.69 -1.26
C LEU A 102 24.24 -12.41 -0.11
N GLN A 103 25.38 -13.11 -0.05
CA GLN A 103 26.43 -12.85 0.94
C GLN A 103 26.87 -11.37 0.91
N GLU A 104 27.08 -10.81 -0.29
CA GLU A 104 27.47 -9.40 -0.50
C GLU A 104 26.36 -8.37 -0.18
N ARG A 105 25.10 -8.82 -0.01
CA ARG A 105 23.97 -7.98 0.43
C ARG A 105 23.65 -8.16 1.91
N GLN A 106 23.99 -9.30 2.49
CA GLN A 106 23.68 -9.62 3.88
C GLN A 106 24.66 -8.91 4.83
N ASP A 107 25.93 -8.74 4.43
CA ASP A 107 26.93 -7.99 5.22
C ASP A 107 26.71 -6.45 5.19
N ARG A 108 25.71 -5.96 4.45
CA ARG A 108 25.32 -4.53 4.43
C ARG A 108 23.96 -4.22 5.05
N ASN A 109 23.16 -5.21 5.41
CA ASN A 109 21.77 -5.04 5.85
C ASN A 109 21.45 -5.77 7.18
N SER A 110 22.45 -5.96 8.05
CA SER A 110 22.20 -6.37 9.44
C SER A 110 21.93 -5.15 10.30
N GLU A 111 20.75 -4.54 10.14
CA GLU A 111 20.06 -3.64 11.09
C GLU A 111 18.71 -3.25 10.42
N ASP A 112 17.59 -3.74 10.97
CA ASP A 112 16.21 -3.25 10.75
C ASP A 112 15.47 -3.48 9.40
N ASP A 113 15.38 -4.71 8.87
CA ASP A 113 14.31 -5.06 7.89
C ASP A 113 12.98 -5.43 8.58
N ASP A 114 12.49 -4.56 9.47
CA ASP A 114 11.04 -4.46 9.67
C ASP A 114 10.49 -3.74 8.45
N GLY A 115 10.29 -4.45 7.34
CA GLY A 115 8.98 -4.47 6.72
C GLY A 115 8.34 -3.14 6.31
N GLU A 116 9.11 -2.06 6.20
CA GLU A 116 8.62 -0.70 6.41
C GLU A 116 7.67 -0.34 5.27
N PHE A 117 6.56 0.28 5.64
CA PHE A 117 5.59 0.78 4.69
C PHE A 117 6.19 1.97 3.91
N VAL A 118 6.82 1.68 2.77
CA VAL A 118 7.40 2.73 1.92
C VAL A 118 6.30 3.36 1.06
N LEU A 119 5.90 4.57 1.46
CA LEU A 119 4.82 5.35 0.86
C LEU A 119 4.98 5.44 -0.67
N GLY A 120 3.92 5.09 -1.40
CA GLY A 120 3.90 5.15 -2.88
C GLY A 120 4.75 4.11 -3.61
N LYS A 121 5.57 3.31 -2.92
CA LYS A 121 6.30 2.16 -3.49
C LYS A 121 5.62 0.82 -3.28
N LYS A 122 4.73 0.69 -2.29
CA LYS A 122 3.92 -0.51 -2.02
C LYS A 122 2.45 -0.13 -1.85
N ALA A 123 1.53 -1.06 -2.15
CA ALA A 123 0.10 -0.84 -1.97
C ALA A 123 -0.29 -0.74 -0.47
N PRO A 124 -0.95 0.34 -0.02
CA PRO A 124 -1.41 0.46 1.36
C PRO A 124 -2.59 -0.49 1.66
N VAL A 125 -2.83 -0.76 2.94
CA VAL A 125 -4.05 -1.42 3.39
C VAL A 125 -5.26 -0.55 3.06
N TRP A 126 -6.21 -1.11 2.32
CA TRP A 126 -7.39 -0.39 1.86
C TRP A 126 -8.56 -0.55 2.83
N ILE A 127 -8.90 0.52 3.55
CA ILE A 127 -9.99 0.51 4.54
C ILE A 127 -11.35 0.52 3.82
N PRO A 128 -12.31 -0.37 4.17
CA PRO A 128 -13.66 -0.34 3.59
C PRO A 128 -14.43 0.95 3.95
N ASP A 129 -15.12 1.56 2.97
CA ASP A 129 -15.93 2.78 3.13
C ASP A 129 -16.86 2.74 4.36
N ALA A 130 -17.50 1.58 4.59
CA ALA A 130 -18.49 1.40 5.63
C ALA A 130 -17.93 1.56 7.06
N ARG A 131 -16.60 1.47 7.23
CA ARG A 131 -15.94 1.63 8.54
C ARG A 131 -15.54 3.06 8.84
N VAL A 132 -15.69 3.96 7.88
CA VAL A 132 -15.25 5.34 8.03
C VAL A 132 -16.44 6.27 7.86
N THR A 133 -16.88 6.89 8.94
CA THR A 133 -17.98 7.87 8.95
C THR A 133 -17.49 9.29 8.71
N MET A 134 -16.21 9.58 8.98
CA MET A 134 -15.61 10.91 8.90
C MET A 134 -14.30 10.91 8.11
N CYS A 135 -13.96 12.03 7.48
CA CYS A 135 -12.68 12.21 6.82
C CYS A 135 -11.52 11.96 7.79
N GLN A 136 -10.60 11.07 7.46
CA GLN A 136 -9.45 10.75 8.32
C GLN A 136 -8.34 11.82 8.30
N LEU A 137 -8.62 13.01 7.75
CA LEU A 137 -7.75 14.19 7.80
C LEU A 137 -8.45 15.37 8.46
N CYS A 138 -9.59 15.82 7.91
CA CYS A 138 -10.30 17.00 8.41
C CYS A 138 -11.47 16.68 9.34
N THR A 139 -11.67 15.40 9.68
CA THR A 139 -12.73 14.88 10.58
C THR A 139 -14.18 15.22 10.21
N SER A 140 -14.42 15.89 9.08
CA SER A 140 -15.78 16.19 8.60
C SER A 140 -16.54 14.91 8.25
N GLU A 141 -17.81 14.83 8.65
CA GLU A 141 -18.68 13.70 8.39
C GLU A 141 -19.01 13.52 6.91
N PHE A 142 -18.98 12.27 6.45
CA PHE A 142 -19.38 11.90 5.10
C PHE A 142 -20.90 11.82 4.96
N THR A 143 -21.42 12.51 3.96
CA THR A 143 -22.84 12.51 3.59
C THR A 143 -23.04 11.95 2.18
N VAL A 144 -24.28 11.95 1.67
CA VAL A 144 -24.60 11.49 0.30
C VAL A 144 -23.87 12.33 -0.76
N THR A 145 -23.72 13.63 -0.50
CA THR A 145 -23.04 14.60 -1.37
C THR A 145 -21.57 14.80 -0.99
N PHE A 146 -21.22 14.71 0.29
CA PHE A 146 -19.83 14.74 0.77
C PHE A 146 -19.25 13.31 0.78
N ARG A 147 -18.70 12.90 -0.37
CA ARG A 147 -18.34 11.49 -0.64
C ARG A 147 -16.94 11.12 -0.15
N ARG A 148 -16.78 9.81 0.11
CA ARG A 148 -15.51 9.17 0.48
C ARG A 148 -14.58 9.01 -0.71
N HIS A 149 -13.30 9.24 -0.48
CA HIS A 149 -12.21 8.98 -1.42
C HIS A 149 -11.04 8.34 -0.69
N HIS A 150 -10.34 7.41 -1.32
CA HIS A 150 -9.12 6.87 -0.72
C HIS A 150 -7.87 7.56 -1.26
N CYS A 151 -6.91 7.82 -0.38
CA CYS A 151 -5.54 8.09 -0.78
C CYS A 151 -4.91 6.80 -1.30
N ARG A 152 -4.44 6.78 -2.55
CA ARG A 152 -3.76 5.60 -3.10
C ARG A 152 -2.35 5.41 -2.51
N ALA A 153 -1.72 6.47 -2.00
CA ALA A 153 -0.42 6.36 -1.37
C ALA A 153 -0.49 5.73 0.03
N CYS A 154 -1.43 6.13 0.90
CA CYS A 154 -1.49 5.68 2.31
C CYS A 154 -2.76 4.92 2.72
N GLY A 155 -3.78 4.81 1.86
CA GLY A 155 -4.99 4.01 2.13
C GLY A 155 -6.07 4.70 2.96
N LYS A 156 -5.79 5.84 3.61
CA LYS A 156 -6.78 6.64 4.36
C LYS A 156 -8.00 7.01 3.51
N VAL A 157 -9.18 7.01 4.13
CA VAL A 157 -10.45 7.49 3.57
C VAL A 157 -10.64 8.96 3.93
N ILE A 158 -10.81 9.80 2.92
CA ILE A 158 -10.73 11.25 2.99
C ILE A 158 -11.74 11.90 2.04
N CYS A 159 -11.97 13.20 2.19
CA CYS A 159 -12.85 13.97 1.32
C CYS A 159 -12.13 14.49 0.07
N SER A 160 -12.89 15.10 -0.84
CA SER A 160 -12.36 15.69 -2.08
C SER A 160 -11.44 16.86 -1.80
N ILE A 161 -11.73 17.64 -0.75
CA ILE A 161 -10.95 18.80 -0.32
C ILE A 161 -9.56 18.36 0.12
N CYS A 162 -9.46 17.33 0.98
CA CYS A 162 -8.17 16.81 1.47
C CYS A 162 -7.41 15.91 0.46
N SER A 163 -7.87 15.82 -0.79
CA SER A 163 -7.19 15.11 -1.88
C SER A 163 -7.36 15.80 -3.22
N SER A 164 -7.05 17.07 -3.27
CA SER A 164 -7.05 17.83 -4.52
C SER A 164 -6.01 17.30 -5.52
N ASN A 165 -4.97 16.60 -5.04
CA ASN A 165 -3.80 16.25 -5.81
C ASN A 165 -3.73 14.80 -6.33
N ARG A 166 -2.94 14.62 -7.40
CA ARG A 166 -2.66 13.32 -8.04
C ARG A 166 -1.19 13.19 -8.43
N ILE A 167 -0.60 12.01 -8.23
CA ILE A 167 0.82 11.72 -8.58
C ILE A 167 0.98 10.30 -9.11
N PRO A 168 2.04 9.99 -9.88
CA PRO A 168 2.39 8.60 -10.18
C PRO A 168 2.82 7.86 -8.90
N LEU A 169 2.42 6.60 -8.77
CA LEU A 169 2.84 5.72 -7.66
C LEU A 169 3.56 4.52 -8.25
N ALA A 170 4.76 4.22 -7.76
CA ALA A 170 5.63 3.21 -8.37
C ALA A 170 4.94 1.83 -8.45
N TYR A 171 4.19 1.44 -7.42
CA TYR A 171 3.48 0.15 -7.40
C TYR A 171 2.27 0.05 -8.36
N LEU A 172 1.80 1.19 -8.90
CA LEU A 172 0.71 1.24 -9.90
C LEU A 172 1.22 1.54 -11.31
N GLY A 173 2.54 1.60 -11.50
CA GLY A 173 3.18 2.10 -12.71
C GLY A 173 3.24 3.63 -12.76
N THR A 174 4.31 4.15 -13.35
CA THR A 174 4.59 5.59 -13.42
C THR A 174 3.83 6.32 -14.52
N SER A 175 3.13 5.60 -15.40
CA SER A 175 2.40 6.17 -16.53
C SER A 175 1.04 6.79 -16.18
N LYS A 176 0.48 6.50 -15.00
CA LYS A 176 -0.83 7.02 -14.57
C LYS A 176 -0.73 7.69 -13.21
N VAL A 177 -1.36 8.87 -13.10
CA VAL A 177 -1.45 9.60 -11.83
C VAL A 177 -2.66 9.15 -11.01
N ASN A 178 -2.47 8.99 -9.71
CA ASN A 178 -3.45 8.48 -8.77
C ASN A 178 -3.74 9.50 -7.66
N ARG A 179 -4.99 9.55 -7.20
CA ARG A 179 -5.43 10.46 -6.11
C ARG A 179 -4.64 10.17 -4.84
N VAL A 180 -4.05 11.21 -4.27
CA VAL A 180 -3.36 11.14 -2.98
C VAL A 180 -3.93 12.21 -2.05
N CYS A 181 -3.81 12.00 -0.74
CA CYS A 181 -4.12 13.04 0.22
C CYS A 181 -3.04 14.12 0.20
N ASP A 182 -3.36 15.30 0.73
CA ASP A 182 -2.43 16.44 0.70
C ASP A 182 -1.13 16.13 1.46
N GLU A 183 -1.19 15.42 2.60
CA GLU A 183 0.01 14.94 3.32
C GLU A 183 0.91 14.06 2.45
N CYS A 184 0.32 13.16 1.65
CA CYS A 184 1.08 12.26 0.77
C CYS A 184 1.60 12.99 -0.47
N TYR A 185 0.86 13.98 -0.96
CA TYR A 185 1.32 14.83 -2.04
C TYR A 185 2.57 15.60 -1.66
N SER A 186 2.59 16.22 -0.47
CA SER A 186 3.77 16.95 0.00
C SER A 186 5.00 16.05 0.17
N LYS A 187 4.81 14.80 0.62
CA LYS A 187 5.92 13.84 0.84
C LYS A 187 6.47 13.21 -0.44
N LEU A 188 5.64 13.04 -1.47
CA LEU A 188 5.99 12.31 -2.70
C LEU A 188 6.10 13.21 -3.93
N GLY A 189 5.62 14.44 -3.83
CA GLY A 189 5.65 15.40 -4.92
C GLY A 189 7.07 15.86 -5.25
N PRO A 190 7.27 16.48 -6.42
CA PRO A 190 8.55 17.06 -6.80
C PRO A 190 8.88 18.24 -5.87
N GLY A 191 9.60 18.00 -4.78
CA GLY A 191 9.94 19.08 -3.84
C GLY A 191 10.67 18.75 -2.54
N THR A 192 10.82 17.50 -2.11
CA THR A 192 11.59 17.19 -0.87
C THR A 192 12.37 15.89 -0.97
N THR A 193 13.47 15.88 -1.72
CA THR A 193 14.62 15.03 -1.39
C THR A 193 15.55 15.86 -0.52
N SER A 194 15.51 15.64 0.80
CA SER A 194 16.57 16.10 1.71
C SER A 194 17.86 15.34 1.37
N THR A 195 18.68 15.90 0.50
CA THR A 195 20.10 15.54 0.38
C THR A 195 20.84 16.10 1.61
N PRO A 196 21.72 15.32 2.27
CA PRO A 196 22.60 15.85 3.29
C PRO A 196 23.65 16.73 2.59
N GLU A 197 23.69 18.00 2.95
CA GLU A 197 24.59 19.00 2.41
C GLU A 197 25.94 18.89 3.13
N ASN A 198 26.97 18.42 2.41
CA ASN A 198 28.38 18.58 2.76
C ASN A 198 29.19 18.54 1.45
N ALA A 199 29.60 19.70 0.95
CA ALA A 199 30.89 19.93 0.29
C ALA A 199 31.05 21.42 -0.04
N GLU A 200 32.09 22.00 0.54
CA GLU A 200 32.65 23.32 0.29
C GLU A 200 33.31 23.43 -1.10
N THR A 201 33.73 24.67 -1.40
CA THR A 201 34.66 25.16 -2.44
C THR A 201 34.09 25.35 -3.85
N ASP A 202 34.37 26.41 -4.61
CA ASP A 202 35.04 27.71 -4.41
C ASP A 202 34.79 28.53 -5.71
N SER A 203 34.94 29.86 -5.61
CA SER A 203 35.29 30.82 -6.68
C SER A 203 34.52 30.83 -8.01
N ASP A 204 33.69 31.87 -8.23
CA ASP A 204 34.16 33.01 -9.03
C ASP A 204 33.24 34.23 -8.98
N ASN A 205 33.89 35.39 -8.99
CA ASN A 205 33.39 36.73 -8.77
C ASN A 205 33.23 37.48 -10.10
N GLN A 206 32.04 38.06 -10.36
CA GLN A 206 31.97 39.33 -11.10
C GLN A 206 30.67 40.12 -10.82
N GLN A 207 30.79 41.11 -9.93
CA GLN A 207 30.40 42.54 -10.04
C GLN A 207 29.50 42.99 -11.22
N ILE A 208 28.60 43.98 -11.18
CA ILE A 208 28.07 45.01 -10.24
C ILE A 208 26.79 45.57 -10.91
N ALA A 209 25.73 45.91 -10.15
CA ALA A 209 24.96 47.15 -10.31
C ALA A 209 23.94 47.31 -9.17
N VAL A 210 23.87 48.50 -8.58
CA VAL A 210 23.25 48.79 -7.29
C VAL A 210 22.12 49.83 -7.44
N LYS A 211 20.98 49.56 -6.78
CA LYS A 211 19.94 50.46 -6.21
C LYS A 211 18.95 51.21 -7.14
N PRO A 212 17.81 51.75 -6.62
CA PRO A 212 17.13 51.54 -5.33
C PRO A 212 15.58 51.35 -5.37
N HIS A 213 15.06 50.69 -4.33
CA HIS A 213 13.96 51.10 -3.44
C HIS A 213 12.85 52.05 -3.96
N PHE A 214 11.58 51.61 -3.94
CA PHE A 214 10.46 52.41 -3.40
C PHE A 214 9.35 51.51 -2.84
N LYS A 215 9.01 51.80 -1.59
CA LYS A 215 7.74 51.42 -0.93
C LYS A 215 6.67 52.39 -1.40
N ASN A 216 5.45 51.89 -1.58
CA ASN A 216 4.24 52.40 -0.95
C ASN A 216 3.20 51.30 -0.91
#